data_AF-A0A956L2Y7-F1
#
_entry.id   AF-A0A956L2Y7-F1
#
_cell.length_a   1.000
_cell.length_b   1.000
_cell.length_c   1.000
_cell.angle_alpha   90.00
_cell.angle_beta   90.00
_cell.angle_gamma   90.00
#
_symmetry.space_group_name_H-M   'P 1'
#
loop_
_entity.id
_entity.type
_entity.pdbx_description
1 polymer ?
#
loop_
_entity_poly.entity_id
_entity_poly.type
_entity_poly.pdbx_seq_one_letter_code
_entity_poly.pdbx_strand_id
1 'polypeptide(L)'
;LRPHENVRRAVVEDLRFRDPEWHERLCERAHAFFEARVARSDVRDEAAHLACIYDLSFLHSQNLVARRFFDWSSDRTMFPAHPTPAEAAAVEECIRRFEGPSAARWFRHWLERQPEHCHVFRDQTLRVVGYHCAPVLTAAGLEASSRDPAVAGAIAAIAQHGPLRGSEVAILTRFWLDTRTYQQVGPVQSCMWLHMVRTYGLTPHLAHAVTAFHDVGFWEAIFTYMGFTRVPAGDYEVDGHRYGVMMHDWRARPYRDWLALLARREIHAPPPGAAESPPPAPAVLDRETFAEAVKDALRHRGDDRELGRNPLLNTRLVRGDLGAGATLPQRLAALRQRLDEACDALARAVGQDKHARAVVAAYGRGAPSQEAAAEALGVPLSSFRRHLKRGLALVVERLWEQEIGPGR
;
A
#
# COMPACT_ATOMS: atom_id res chain seq x y z
N LEU A 1 22.13 16.59 24.36
CA LEU A 1 21.68 15.88 25.58
C LEU A 1 20.87 14.65 25.15
N ARG A 2 21.22 13.45 25.63
CA ARG A 2 20.40 12.23 25.47
C ARG A 2 19.88 11.84 26.86
N PRO A 3 18.74 12.39 27.32
CA PRO A 3 18.23 12.09 28.66
C PRO A 3 17.97 10.59 28.83
N HIS A 4 18.19 10.11 30.05
CA HIS A 4 17.97 8.71 30.42
C HIS A 4 16.52 8.28 30.14
N GLU A 5 16.28 7.00 29.83
CA GLU A 5 14.95 6.48 29.47
C GLU A 5 13.87 6.82 30.49
N ASN A 6 14.14 6.62 31.78
CA ASN A 6 13.22 6.96 32.87
C ASN A 6 12.83 8.46 32.88
N VAL A 7 13.77 9.35 32.56
CA VAL A 7 13.50 10.80 32.50
C VAL A 7 12.61 11.11 31.30
N ARG A 8 12.90 10.51 30.13
CA ARG A 8 12.06 10.66 28.94
C ARG A 8 10.63 10.20 29.21
N ARG A 9 10.46 9.04 29.85
CA ARG A 9 9.14 8.50 30.19
C ARG A 9 8.39 9.42 31.15
N ALA A 10 9.02 9.85 32.25
CA ALA A 10 8.39 10.73 33.22
C ALA A 10 7.93 12.06 32.60
N VAL A 11 8.72 12.63 31.69
CA VAL A 11 8.35 13.86 30.98
C VAL A 11 7.13 13.64 30.07
N VAL A 12 7.07 12.53 29.33
CA VAL A 12 5.92 12.23 28.46
C VAL A 12 4.66 11.95 29.28
N GLU A 13 4.78 11.20 30.37
CA GLU A 13 3.67 10.90 31.28
C GLU A 13 3.13 12.17 31.97
N ASP A 14 4.03 13.04 32.47
CA ASP A 14 3.63 14.33 33.07
C ASP A 14 2.96 15.25 32.05
N LEU A 15 3.48 15.29 30.81
CA LEU A 15 2.87 16.07 29.71
C LEU A 15 1.47 15.57 29.38
N ARG A 16 1.32 14.25 29.22
CA ARG A 16 0.04 13.61 28.91
C ARG A 16 -1.01 13.87 30.00
N PHE A 17 -0.58 13.98 31.25
CA PHE A 17 -1.47 14.28 32.37
C PHE A 17 -1.83 15.77 32.47
N ARG A 18 -0.84 16.67 32.34
CA ARG A 18 -1.03 18.11 32.57
C ARG A 18 -1.64 18.84 31.39
N ASP A 19 -1.30 18.44 30.17
CA ASP A 19 -1.78 19.08 28.94
C ASP A 19 -2.00 18.02 27.84
N PRO A 20 -3.12 17.26 27.91
CA PRO A 20 -3.43 16.20 26.96
C PRO A 20 -3.51 16.71 25.51
N GLU A 21 -4.07 17.90 25.30
CA GLU A 21 -4.21 18.48 23.96
C GLU A 21 -2.85 18.85 23.36
N TRP A 22 -1.93 19.37 24.18
CA TRP A 22 -0.57 19.63 23.72
C TRP A 22 0.21 18.35 23.45
N HIS A 23 0.04 17.32 24.28
CA HIS A 23 0.62 16.00 24.01
C HIS A 23 0.13 15.47 22.66
N GLU A 24 -1.17 15.52 22.38
CA GLU A 24 -1.76 15.13 21.09
C GLU A 24 -1.16 15.92 19.92
N ARG A 25 -1.16 17.26 19.99
CA ARG A 25 -0.54 18.12 18.96
C ARG A 25 0.94 17.81 18.75
N LEU A 26 1.67 17.45 19.81
CA LEU A 26 3.09 17.09 19.71
C LEU A 26 3.27 15.75 18.99
N CYS A 27 2.45 14.75 19.31
CA CYS A 27 2.46 13.46 18.63
C CYS A 27 2.09 13.62 17.14
N GLU A 28 1.04 14.37 16.81
CA GLU A 28 0.66 14.66 15.42
C GLU A 28 1.81 15.29 14.64
N ARG A 29 2.50 16.27 15.24
CA ARG A 29 3.66 16.92 14.63
C ARG A 29 4.84 15.96 14.47
N ALA A 30 5.05 15.05 15.42
CA ALA A 30 6.10 14.05 15.35
C ALA A 30 5.82 13.06 14.20
N HIS A 31 4.61 12.51 14.11
CA HIS A 31 4.19 11.64 13.01
C HIS A 31 4.37 12.34 11.66
N ALA A 32 3.83 13.55 11.50
CA ALA A 32 3.98 14.32 10.26
C ALA A 32 5.46 14.55 9.87
N PHE A 33 6.33 14.81 10.85
CA PHE A 33 7.76 14.98 10.62
C PHE A 33 8.44 13.67 10.17
N PHE A 34 8.20 12.56 10.85
CA PHE A 34 8.83 11.27 10.53
C PHE A 34 8.26 10.65 9.26
N GLU A 35 6.97 10.78 8.98
CA GLU A 35 6.36 10.41 7.69
C GLU A 35 6.98 11.18 6.53
N ALA A 36 7.11 12.51 6.66
CA ALA A 36 7.78 13.33 5.64
C ALA A 36 9.24 12.92 5.43
N ARG A 37 9.93 12.48 6.49
CA ARG A 37 11.30 11.98 6.41
C ARG A 37 11.39 10.65 5.67
N VAL A 38 10.47 9.71 5.94
CA VAL A 38 10.36 8.45 5.17
C VAL A 38 10.12 8.76 3.69
N ALA A 39 9.14 9.63 3.39
CA ALA A 39 8.79 9.99 2.02
C ALA A 39 9.93 10.67 1.23
N ARG A 40 10.86 11.36 1.92
CA ARG A 40 12.01 12.05 1.30
C ARG A 40 13.30 11.23 1.26
N SER A 41 13.34 10.10 1.97
CA SER A 41 14.54 9.26 2.02
C SER A 41 14.80 8.56 0.67
N ASP A 42 16.07 8.35 0.31
CA ASP A 42 16.41 7.62 -0.92
C ASP A 42 16.12 6.14 -0.75
N VAL A 43 15.11 5.64 -1.46
CA VAL A 43 14.69 4.24 -1.40
C VAL A 43 15.75 3.27 -1.90
N ARG A 44 16.75 3.75 -2.66
CA ARG A 44 17.90 2.96 -3.14
C ARG A 44 18.94 2.71 -2.05
N ASP A 45 19.00 3.58 -1.05
CA ASP A 45 19.75 3.32 0.18
C ASP A 45 18.82 2.61 1.17
N GLU A 46 18.73 1.28 1.03
CA GLU A 46 17.81 0.46 1.83
C GLU A 46 18.05 0.61 3.33
N ALA A 47 19.31 0.70 3.77
CA ALA A 47 19.65 0.86 5.17
C ALA A 47 19.16 2.22 5.71
N ALA A 48 19.39 3.32 4.98
CA ALA A 48 18.92 4.63 5.39
C ALA A 48 17.39 4.74 5.37
N HIS A 49 16.74 4.12 4.39
CA HIS A 49 15.28 4.09 4.28
C HIS A 49 14.65 3.31 5.45
N LEU A 50 15.16 2.11 5.75
CA LEU A 50 14.72 1.31 6.91
C LEU A 50 14.96 2.04 8.24
N ALA A 51 16.06 2.79 8.37
CA ALA A 51 16.30 3.62 9.55
C ALA A 51 15.24 4.72 9.73
N CYS A 52 14.72 5.29 8.63
CA CYS A 52 13.62 6.25 8.69
C CYS A 52 12.29 5.58 9.09
N ILE A 53 12.00 4.37 8.56
CA ILE A 53 10.82 3.59 8.94
C ILE A 53 10.89 3.18 10.42
N TYR A 54 12.08 2.83 10.90
CA TYR A 54 12.32 2.56 12.33
C TYR A 54 12.02 3.79 13.18
N ASP A 55 12.55 4.96 12.81
CA ASP A 55 12.33 6.20 13.57
C ASP A 55 10.82 6.55 13.65
N LEU A 56 10.06 6.33 12.57
CA LEU A 56 8.60 6.46 12.58
C LEU A 56 7.93 5.41 13.49
N SER A 57 8.34 4.15 13.35
CA SER A 57 7.80 3.03 14.15
C SER A 57 8.08 3.22 15.65
N PHE A 58 9.21 3.84 16.00
CA PHE A 58 9.61 4.09 17.39
C PHE A 58 8.63 5.00 18.15
N LEU A 59 7.82 5.81 17.45
CA LEU A 59 6.72 6.56 18.08
C LEU A 59 5.74 5.64 18.81
N HIS A 60 5.59 4.40 18.34
CA HIS A 60 4.72 3.39 18.95
C HIS A 60 5.35 2.67 20.15
N SER A 61 6.61 2.96 20.50
CA SER A 61 7.37 2.21 21.53
C SER A 61 6.75 2.26 22.92
N GLN A 62 5.92 3.26 23.21
CA GLN A 62 5.19 3.39 24.48
C GLN A 62 3.77 2.83 24.44
N ASN A 63 3.26 2.43 23.27
CA ASN A 63 1.95 1.81 23.15
C ASN A 63 1.98 0.39 23.75
N LEU A 64 1.00 0.06 24.59
CA LEU A 64 0.95 -1.21 25.34
C LEU A 64 0.90 -2.45 24.43
N VAL A 65 0.25 -2.34 23.27
CA VAL A 65 0.21 -3.44 22.29
C VAL A 65 1.56 -3.52 21.60
N ALA A 66 2.03 -2.45 20.95
CA ALA A 66 3.26 -2.47 20.17
C ALA A 66 4.50 -2.86 20.99
N ARG A 67 4.62 -2.36 22.23
CA ARG A 67 5.76 -2.66 23.10
C ARG A 67 5.94 -4.15 23.40
N ARG A 68 4.88 -4.96 23.35
CA ARG A 68 4.95 -6.41 23.60
C ARG A 68 5.53 -7.21 22.44
N PHE A 69 5.44 -6.67 21.22
CA PHE A 69 5.77 -7.41 19.99
C PHE A 69 6.98 -6.84 19.24
N PHE A 70 7.52 -5.71 19.70
CA PHE A 70 8.68 -5.06 19.11
C PHE A 70 9.84 -4.95 20.10
N ASP A 71 11.00 -5.41 19.65
CA ASP A 71 12.27 -5.19 20.34
C ASP A 71 12.88 -3.84 19.91
N TRP A 72 12.57 -2.80 20.69
CA TRP A 72 13.11 -1.45 20.52
C TRP A 72 14.53 -1.27 21.04
N SER A 73 15.10 -2.30 21.67
CA SER A 73 16.45 -2.30 22.25
C SER A 73 17.50 -2.89 21.31
N SER A 74 17.04 -3.66 20.32
CA SER A 74 17.90 -4.36 19.39
C SER A 74 18.75 -3.43 18.51
N ASP A 75 19.99 -3.86 18.29
CA ASP A 75 20.95 -3.13 17.45
C ASP A 75 20.41 -2.94 16.03
N ARG A 76 20.53 -1.71 15.53
CA ARG A 76 20.09 -1.23 14.20
C ARG A 76 20.89 -1.83 13.04
N THR A 77 21.45 -3.02 13.20
CA THR A 77 22.51 -3.57 12.37
C THR A 77 22.12 -4.82 11.59
N MET A 78 20.87 -5.29 11.72
CA MET A 78 20.36 -6.39 10.90
C MET A 78 19.73 -5.83 9.63
N PHE A 79 20.34 -6.17 8.49
CA PHE A 79 19.87 -5.73 7.18
C PHE A 79 19.35 -6.91 6.37
N PRO A 80 18.22 -6.75 5.66
CA PRO A 80 17.78 -7.73 4.69
C PRO A 80 18.77 -7.78 3.54
N ALA A 81 19.06 -8.99 3.05
CA ALA A 81 19.89 -9.21 1.89
C ALA A 81 19.50 -10.50 1.20
N HIS A 82 19.84 -10.67 -0.08
CA HIS A 82 19.59 -11.94 -0.75
C HIS A 82 20.50 -13.05 -0.20
N PRO A 83 19.98 -14.29 -0.07
CA PRO A 83 20.77 -15.43 0.38
C PRO A 83 21.77 -15.85 -0.70
N THR A 84 22.97 -16.25 -0.27
CA THR A 84 23.85 -17.08 -1.09
C THR A 84 23.28 -18.51 -1.19
N PRO A 85 23.73 -19.34 -2.15
CA PRO A 85 23.27 -20.73 -2.25
C PRO A 85 23.49 -21.56 -0.98
N ALA A 86 24.61 -21.35 -0.28
CA ALA A 86 24.90 -22.05 0.98
C ALA A 86 23.97 -21.61 2.12
N GLU A 87 23.70 -20.30 2.22
CA GLU A 87 22.75 -19.77 3.20
C GLU A 87 21.32 -20.23 2.90
N ALA A 88 20.93 -20.28 1.63
CA ALA A 88 19.64 -20.80 1.21
C ALA A 88 19.44 -22.27 1.63
N ALA A 89 20.46 -23.11 1.46
CA ALA A 89 20.42 -24.50 1.92
C ALA A 89 20.29 -24.62 3.45
N ALA A 90 20.97 -23.75 4.21
CA ALA A 90 20.84 -23.70 5.67
C ALA A 90 19.45 -23.23 6.12
N VAL A 91 18.85 -22.27 5.40
CA VAL A 91 17.47 -21.83 5.63
C VAL A 91 16.48 -22.95 5.30
N GLU A 92 16.69 -23.70 4.21
CA GLU A 92 15.84 -24.84 3.86
C GLU A 92 15.81 -25.88 4.97
N GLU A 93 16.97 -26.18 5.58
CA GLU A 93 17.06 -27.05 6.75
C GLU A 93 16.26 -26.50 7.94
N CYS A 94 16.35 -25.20 8.20
CA CYS A 94 15.59 -24.55 9.27
C CYS A 94 14.07 -24.65 9.02
N ILE A 95 13.62 -24.38 7.79
CA ILE A 95 12.20 -24.50 7.42
C ILE A 95 11.75 -25.96 7.54
N ARG A 96 12.56 -26.92 7.10
CA ARG A 96 12.24 -28.34 7.25
C ARG A 96 12.07 -28.75 8.70
N ARG A 97 12.91 -28.23 9.59
CA ARG A 97 12.85 -28.49 11.03
C ARG A 97 11.61 -27.88 11.69
N PHE A 98 11.20 -26.68 11.29
CA PHE A 98 10.10 -25.96 11.94
C PHE A 98 8.72 -26.19 11.30
N GLU A 99 8.66 -26.34 9.98
CA GLU A 99 7.41 -26.37 9.20
C GLU A 99 7.25 -27.65 8.36
N GLY A 100 8.26 -28.52 8.32
CA GLY A 100 8.20 -29.81 7.64
C GLY A 100 8.77 -29.87 6.21
N PRO A 101 8.90 -31.08 5.65
CA PRO A 101 9.51 -31.32 4.33
C PRO A 101 8.73 -30.72 3.15
N SER A 102 7.39 -30.66 3.21
CA SER A 102 6.57 -30.02 2.19
C SER A 102 6.78 -28.51 2.18
N ALA A 103 6.90 -27.88 3.35
CA ALA A 103 7.21 -26.46 3.45
C ALA A 103 8.61 -26.15 2.86
N ALA A 104 9.61 -26.97 3.17
CA ALA A 104 10.96 -26.84 2.58
C ALA A 104 10.97 -26.97 1.04
N ARG A 105 10.12 -27.84 0.48
CA ARG A 105 9.92 -27.94 -0.98
C ARG A 105 9.33 -26.65 -1.56
N TRP A 106 8.34 -26.05 -0.89
CA TRP A 106 7.76 -24.77 -1.30
C TRP A 106 8.75 -23.61 -1.19
N PHE A 107 9.61 -23.62 -0.17
CA PHE A 107 10.72 -22.67 -0.07
C PHE A 107 11.61 -22.73 -1.32
N ARG A 108 12.07 -23.92 -1.74
CA ARG A 108 12.89 -24.06 -2.96
C ARG A 108 12.15 -23.55 -4.20
N HIS A 109 10.86 -23.90 -4.32
CA HIS A 109 10.02 -23.44 -5.42
C HIS A 109 9.96 -21.91 -5.53
N TRP A 110 9.82 -21.20 -4.39
CA TRP A 110 9.76 -19.74 -4.37
C TRP A 110 11.12 -19.09 -4.55
N LEU A 111 12.17 -19.66 -3.97
CA LEU A 111 13.54 -19.18 -4.17
C LEU A 111 13.96 -19.24 -5.65
N GLU A 112 13.55 -20.29 -6.37
CA GLU A 112 13.82 -20.43 -7.80
C GLU A 112 13.01 -19.46 -8.66
N ARG A 113 11.76 -19.16 -8.28
CA ARG A 113 10.82 -18.37 -9.09
C ARG A 113 10.88 -16.87 -8.83
N GLN A 114 11.08 -16.49 -7.58
CA GLN A 114 11.06 -15.11 -7.10
C GLN A 114 12.20 -14.89 -6.07
N PRO A 115 13.47 -15.09 -6.45
CA PRO A 115 14.61 -14.86 -5.56
C PRO A 115 14.69 -13.41 -5.04
N GLU A 116 14.16 -12.46 -5.80
CA GLU A 116 14.06 -11.04 -5.44
C GLU A 116 13.14 -10.78 -4.24
N HIS A 117 12.26 -11.72 -3.90
CA HIS A 117 11.34 -11.65 -2.76
C HIS A 117 11.77 -12.57 -1.59
N CYS A 118 13.02 -13.06 -1.64
CA CYS A 118 13.64 -13.92 -0.64
C CYS A 118 14.82 -13.21 0.03
N HIS A 119 14.73 -12.98 1.34
CA HIS A 119 15.71 -12.21 2.10
C HIS A 119 16.16 -12.97 3.36
N VAL A 120 17.47 -12.97 3.61
CA VAL A 120 18.06 -13.32 4.90
C VAL A 120 18.36 -12.08 5.72
N PHE A 121 18.35 -12.22 7.04
CA PHE A 121 18.79 -11.21 7.99
C PHE A 121 20.10 -11.67 8.59
N ARG A 122 21.13 -10.82 8.52
CA ARG A 122 22.45 -11.10 9.09
C ARG A 122 22.69 -10.28 10.35
N ASP A 123 23.29 -10.90 11.36
CA ASP A 123 23.78 -10.19 12.54
C ASP A 123 25.10 -9.44 12.25
N GLN A 124 25.66 -8.78 13.27
CA GLN A 124 26.94 -8.05 13.16
C GLN A 124 28.14 -8.96 12.83
N THR A 125 28.00 -10.26 13.03
CA THR A 125 29.01 -11.28 12.70
C THR A 125 28.80 -11.87 11.30
N LEU A 126 27.89 -11.29 10.51
CA LEU A 126 27.48 -11.73 9.18
C LEU A 126 26.85 -13.13 9.14
N ARG A 127 26.34 -13.62 10.28
CA ARG A 127 25.64 -14.90 10.35
C ARG A 127 24.16 -14.72 10.04
N VAL A 128 23.59 -15.65 9.28
CA VAL A 128 22.14 -15.67 9.02
C VAL A 128 21.40 -16.04 10.30
N VAL A 129 20.62 -15.09 10.79
CA VAL A 129 19.80 -15.22 12.00
C VAL A 129 18.31 -15.27 11.70
N GLY A 130 17.90 -14.87 10.49
CA GLY A 130 16.51 -14.96 10.08
C GLY A 130 16.31 -15.03 8.58
N TYR A 131 15.11 -15.41 8.18
CA TYR A 131 14.70 -15.49 6.78
C TYR A 131 13.25 -15.02 6.58
N HIS A 132 13.03 -14.24 5.53
CA HIS A 132 11.74 -13.73 5.09
C HIS A 132 11.56 -14.02 3.59
N CYS A 133 10.45 -14.64 3.24
CA CYS A 133 10.02 -14.84 1.86
C CYS A 133 8.59 -14.32 1.72
N ALA A 134 8.43 -13.36 0.81
CA ALA A 134 7.13 -12.74 0.57
C ALA A 134 6.79 -12.70 -0.92
N PRO A 135 6.40 -13.84 -1.54
CA PRO A 135 6.08 -13.88 -2.95
C PRO A 135 4.99 -12.88 -3.34
N VAL A 136 5.17 -12.30 -4.52
CA VAL A 136 4.20 -11.44 -5.19
C VAL A 136 3.30 -12.30 -6.06
N LEU A 137 2.00 -12.22 -5.79
CA LEU A 137 0.94 -12.93 -6.47
C LEU A 137 0.23 -11.99 -7.46
N THR A 138 0.15 -12.41 -8.72
CA THR A 138 -0.57 -11.69 -9.78
C THR A 138 -1.81 -12.48 -10.19
N ALA A 139 -2.84 -11.81 -10.72
CA ALA A 139 -4.05 -12.47 -11.19
C ALA A 139 -3.76 -13.65 -12.15
N ALA A 140 -2.78 -13.48 -13.05
CA ALA A 140 -2.38 -14.52 -14.00
C ALA A 140 -1.58 -15.68 -13.38
N GLY A 141 -0.88 -15.44 -12.26
CA GLY A 141 -0.03 -16.43 -11.60
C GLY A 141 -0.73 -17.26 -10.52
N LEU A 142 -1.87 -16.79 -10.00
CA LEU A 142 -2.57 -17.41 -8.87
C LEU A 142 -2.89 -18.89 -9.10
N GLU A 143 -3.42 -19.25 -10.27
CA GLU A 143 -3.82 -20.62 -10.55
C GLU A 143 -2.62 -21.59 -10.57
N ALA A 144 -1.51 -21.19 -11.19
CA ALA A 144 -0.30 -22.01 -11.28
C ALA A 144 0.37 -22.22 -9.91
N SER A 145 0.26 -21.23 -9.02
CA SER A 145 0.84 -21.25 -7.67
C SER A 145 -0.09 -21.85 -6.59
N SER A 146 -1.35 -22.12 -6.91
CA SER A 146 -2.37 -22.65 -5.97
C SER A 146 -2.03 -24.02 -5.36
N ARG A 147 -1.03 -24.72 -5.90
CA ARG A 147 -0.53 -25.98 -5.34
C ARG A 147 0.15 -25.78 -3.97
N ASP A 148 0.70 -24.60 -3.68
CA ASP A 148 1.16 -24.25 -2.34
C ASP A 148 -0.08 -23.97 -1.46
N PRO A 149 -0.30 -24.73 -0.37
CA PRO A 149 -1.44 -24.54 0.52
C PRO A 149 -1.57 -23.10 1.04
N ALA A 150 -0.45 -22.41 1.24
CA ALA A 150 -0.47 -21.01 1.67
C ALA A 150 -1.00 -20.06 0.58
N VAL A 151 -0.71 -20.33 -0.70
CA VAL A 151 -1.27 -19.57 -1.81
C VAL A 151 -2.74 -19.88 -1.99
N ALA A 152 -3.16 -21.14 -1.86
CA ALA A 152 -4.57 -21.50 -1.87
C ALA A 152 -5.34 -20.75 -0.76
N GLY A 153 -4.78 -20.71 0.46
CA GLY A 153 -5.30 -19.92 1.58
C GLY A 153 -5.36 -18.42 1.27
N ALA A 154 -4.30 -17.86 0.68
CA ALA A 154 -4.28 -16.46 0.27
C ALA A 154 -5.35 -16.15 -0.79
N ILE A 155 -5.55 -17.02 -1.78
CA ILE A 155 -6.62 -16.89 -2.79
C ILE A 155 -7.99 -16.87 -2.12
N ALA A 156 -8.25 -17.80 -1.20
CA ALA A 156 -9.51 -17.86 -0.47
C ALA A 156 -9.76 -16.60 0.38
N ALA A 157 -8.71 -16.05 1.01
CA ALA A 157 -8.80 -14.81 1.78
C ALA A 157 -9.08 -13.59 0.89
N ILE A 158 -8.36 -13.47 -0.24
CA ILE A 158 -8.52 -12.38 -1.21
C ILE A 158 -9.92 -12.40 -1.83
N ALA A 159 -10.47 -13.59 -2.13
CA ALA A 159 -11.79 -13.73 -2.74
C ALA A 159 -12.90 -13.07 -1.91
N GLN A 160 -12.78 -13.03 -0.57
CA GLN A 160 -13.75 -12.37 0.30
C GLN A 160 -13.75 -10.83 0.18
N HIS A 161 -12.68 -10.25 -0.36
CA HIS A 161 -12.46 -8.80 -0.46
C HIS A 161 -12.35 -8.33 -1.93
N GLY A 162 -12.71 -9.22 -2.87
CA GLY A 162 -12.65 -8.98 -4.30
C GLY A 162 -11.31 -9.43 -4.92
N PRO A 163 -11.35 -10.21 -6.02
CA PRO A 163 -10.15 -10.77 -6.66
C PRO A 163 -9.19 -9.69 -7.16
N LEU A 164 -7.94 -10.08 -7.45
CA LEU A 164 -6.95 -9.23 -8.12
C LEU A 164 -7.42 -8.86 -9.53
N ARG A 165 -7.17 -7.61 -9.96
CA ARG A 165 -7.59 -7.08 -11.26
C ARG A 165 -6.39 -6.53 -12.02
N GLY A 166 -6.33 -6.73 -13.32
CA GLY A 166 -5.33 -6.08 -14.18
C GLY A 166 -3.90 -6.28 -13.66
N SER A 167 -3.21 -5.18 -13.36
CA SER A 167 -1.85 -5.14 -12.81
C SER A 167 -1.77 -5.17 -11.28
N GLU A 168 -2.90 -5.35 -10.59
CA GLU A 168 -2.88 -5.46 -9.13
C GLU A 168 -2.17 -6.72 -8.66
N VAL A 169 -1.46 -6.56 -7.55
CA VAL A 169 -0.69 -7.63 -6.93
C VAL A 169 -1.12 -7.84 -5.48
N ALA A 170 -0.92 -9.05 -4.99
CA ALA A 170 -0.94 -9.34 -3.57
C ALA A 170 0.45 -9.78 -3.11
N ILE A 171 0.83 -9.43 -1.88
CA ILE A 171 2.02 -9.99 -1.23
C ILE A 171 1.56 -11.06 -0.25
N LEU A 172 2.13 -12.26 -0.35
CA LEU A 172 1.97 -13.30 0.65
C LEU A 172 3.25 -13.42 1.46
N THR A 173 3.26 -13.05 2.75
CA THR A 173 4.36 -13.41 3.65
C THR A 173 4.30 -14.92 3.93
N ARG A 174 5.02 -15.70 3.11
CA ARG A 174 4.98 -17.17 3.09
C ARG A 174 5.87 -17.81 4.14
N PHE A 175 7.07 -17.25 4.34
CA PHE A 175 8.01 -17.67 5.37
C PHE A 175 8.50 -16.42 6.10
N TRP A 176 8.46 -16.46 7.43
CA TRP A 176 9.11 -15.47 8.28
C TRP A 176 9.60 -16.19 9.54
N LEU A 177 10.91 -16.22 9.78
CA LEU A 177 11.44 -16.98 10.90
C LEU A 177 12.81 -16.50 11.35
N ASP A 178 13.02 -16.54 12.66
CA ASP A 178 14.33 -16.62 13.27
C ASP A 178 14.84 -18.06 13.23
N THR A 179 16.13 -18.24 12.93
CA THR A 179 16.73 -19.57 12.73
C THR A 179 16.80 -20.40 14.02
N ARG A 180 16.55 -19.81 15.19
CA ARG A 180 16.58 -20.48 16.50
C ARG A 180 15.21 -20.55 17.17
N THR A 181 14.44 -19.48 17.07
CA THR A 181 13.20 -19.25 17.83
C THR A 181 11.95 -19.20 16.96
N TYR A 182 12.11 -19.45 15.65
CA TYR A 182 11.02 -19.51 14.69
C TYR A 182 10.21 -18.19 14.66
N GLN A 183 8.93 -18.22 15.01
CA GLN A 183 8.03 -17.06 15.00
C GLN A 183 7.84 -16.45 16.40
N GLN A 184 8.78 -16.61 17.34
CA GLN A 184 8.72 -15.89 18.62
C GLN A 184 9.09 -14.41 18.44
N VAL A 185 8.63 -13.55 19.35
CA VAL A 185 9.02 -12.11 19.32
C VAL A 185 10.51 -11.98 19.59
N GLY A 186 11.19 -11.19 18.76
CA GLY A 186 12.60 -10.90 18.92
C GLY A 186 13.11 -9.81 17.96
N PRO A 187 14.43 -9.57 17.98
CA PRO A 187 15.08 -8.62 17.08
C PRO A 187 14.81 -8.91 15.59
N VAL A 188 14.85 -10.19 15.21
CA VAL A 188 14.67 -10.62 13.82
C VAL A 188 13.26 -10.28 13.32
N GLN A 189 12.22 -10.57 14.10
CA GLN A 189 10.83 -10.27 13.77
C GLN A 189 10.58 -8.76 13.70
N SER A 190 11.24 -7.99 14.58
CA SER A 190 11.17 -6.53 14.56
C SER A 190 11.77 -5.97 13.25
N CYS A 191 12.93 -6.48 12.82
CA CYS A 191 13.54 -6.11 11.55
C CYS A 191 12.73 -6.58 10.33
N MET A 192 12.18 -7.79 10.38
CA MET A 192 11.29 -8.32 9.33
C MET A 192 10.06 -7.45 9.15
N TRP A 193 9.45 -7.01 10.25
CA TRP A 193 8.33 -6.09 10.20
C TRP A 193 8.70 -4.78 9.50
N LEU A 194 9.81 -4.14 9.85
CA LEU A 194 10.25 -2.90 9.18
C LEU A 194 10.45 -3.12 7.68
N HIS A 195 11.00 -4.28 7.31
CA HIS A 195 11.14 -4.67 5.92
C HIS A 195 9.78 -4.92 5.25
N MET A 196 8.80 -5.54 5.91
CA MET A 196 7.44 -5.68 5.39
C MET A 196 6.78 -4.32 5.14
N VAL A 197 6.88 -3.38 6.09
CA VAL A 197 6.36 -2.02 5.94
C VAL A 197 6.98 -1.30 4.76
N ARG A 198 8.31 -1.42 4.59
CA ARG A 198 9.03 -0.92 3.41
C ARG A 198 8.45 -1.54 2.13
N THR A 199 8.32 -2.86 2.09
CA THR A 199 7.80 -3.57 0.91
C THR A 199 6.40 -3.11 0.55
N TYR A 200 5.52 -2.89 1.54
CA TYR A 200 4.17 -2.37 1.28
C TYR A 200 4.19 -0.97 0.66
N GLY A 201 5.01 -0.07 1.20
CA GLY A 201 5.11 1.31 0.70
C GLY A 201 5.76 1.41 -0.68
N LEU A 202 6.59 0.43 -1.07
CA LEU A 202 7.32 0.45 -2.33
C LEU A 202 6.69 -0.41 -3.45
N THR A 203 5.72 -1.27 -3.14
CA THR A 203 5.12 -2.17 -4.13
C THR A 203 4.01 -1.44 -4.92
N PRO A 204 4.21 -1.18 -6.23
CA PRO A 204 3.18 -0.56 -7.05
C PRO A 204 1.96 -1.48 -7.17
N HIS A 205 0.76 -0.90 -7.21
CA HIS A 205 -0.50 -1.63 -7.41
C HIS A 205 -0.78 -2.73 -6.38
N LEU A 206 -0.17 -2.65 -5.19
CA LEU A 206 -0.47 -3.55 -4.10
C LEU A 206 -1.96 -3.41 -3.70
N ALA A 207 -2.70 -4.50 -3.86
CA ALA A 207 -4.10 -4.60 -3.48
C ALA A 207 -4.26 -5.27 -2.11
N HIS A 208 -3.51 -6.36 -1.87
CA HIS A 208 -3.63 -7.13 -0.64
C HIS A 208 -2.27 -7.50 -0.06
N ALA A 209 -2.12 -7.43 1.26
CA ALA A 209 -1.05 -8.11 1.97
C ALA A 209 -1.65 -9.24 2.82
N VAL A 210 -1.18 -10.46 2.63
CA VAL A 210 -1.61 -11.66 3.34
C VAL A 210 -0.43 -12.17 4.15
N THR A 211 -0.63 -12.44 5.43
CA THR A 211 0.41 -12.99 6.32
C THR A 211 -0.15 -14.19 7.07
N ALA A 212 0.63 -15.26 7.12
CA ALA A 212 0.27 -16.51 7.78
C ALA A 212 1.11 -16.73 9.03
N PHE A 213 0.48 -17.11 10.14
CA PHE A 213 1.14 -17.36 11.42
C PHE A 213 0.87 -18.77 11.91
N HIS A 214 1.89 -19.43 12.43
CA HIS A 214 1.75 -20.71 13.11
C HIS A 214 0.93 -20.55 14.40
N ASP A 215 1.16 -19.48 15.16
CA ASP A 215 0.35 -19.10 16.32
C ASP A 215 -0.39 -17.79 16.04
N VAL A 216 -1.49 -17.88 15.30
CA VAL A 216 -2.30 -16.69 14.98
C VAL A 216 -2.92 -16.06 16.23
N GLY A 217 -3.26 -16.85 17.25
CA GLY A 217 -3.84 -16.32 18.49
C GLY A 217 -2.88 -15.39 19.22
N PHE A 218 -1.58 -15.68 19.18
CA PHE A 218 -0.54 -14.81 19.71
C PHE A 218 -0.33 -13.54 18.86
N TRP A 219 -0.26 -13.68 17.53
CA TRP A 219 0.07 -12.57 16.62
C TRP A 219 -1.11 -11.66 16.26
N GLU A 220 -2.35 -12.12 16.44
CA GLU A 220 -3.56 -11.40 16.03
C GLU A 220 -3.69 -10.03 16.67
N ALA A 221 -3.29 -9.88 17.95
CA ALA A 221 -3.39 -8.61 18.65
C ALA A 221 -2.57 -7.50 17.98
N ILE A 222 -1.31 -7.77 17.63
CA ILE A 222 -0.45 -6.75 17.00
C ILE A 222 -0.83 -6.52 15.55
N PHE A 223 -1.19 -7.55 14.78
CA PHE A 223 -1.61 -7.36 13.39
C PHE A 223 -2.97 -6.64 13.29
N THR A 224 -3.89 -6.87 14.23
CA THR A 224 -5.12 -6.09 14.36
C THR A 224 -4.82 -4.63 14.70
N TYR A 225 -3.90 -4.38 15.64
CA TYR A 225 -3.40 -3.03 15.93
C TYR A 225 -2.77 -2.37 14.70
N MET A 226 -2.10 -3.16 13.86
CA MET A 226 -1.54 -2.73 12.58
C MET A 226 -2.58 -2.70 11.46
N GLY A 227 -3.87 -2.86 11.75
CA GLY A 227 -4.95 -2.70 10.78
C GLY A 227 -5.14 -3.87 9.82
N PHE A 228 -4.57 -5.04 10.10
CA PHE A 228 -4.89 -6.30 9.44
C PHE A 228 -6.14 -6.93 10.06
N THR A 229 -6.82 -7.77 9.31
CA THR A 229 -8.03 -8.48 9.73
C THR A 229 -7.80 -9.98 9.66
N ARG A 230 -8.32 -10.72 10.63
CA ARG A 230 -8.30 -12.18 10.65
C ARG A 230 -9.21 -12.74 9.55
N VAL A 231 -8.71 -13.67 8.73
CA VAL A 231 -9.48 -14.30 7.65
C VAL A 231 -9.45 -15.83 7.78
N PRO A 232 -10.37 -16.45 8.56
CA PRO A 232 -10.35 -17.89 8.81
C PRO A 232 -10.48 -18.76 7.56
N ALA A 233 -11.14 -18.27 6.50
CA ALA A 233 -11.25 -18.98 5.23
C ALA A 233 -9.92 -19.15 4.50
N GLY A 234 -8.90 -18.35 4.86
CA GLY A 234 -7.55 -18.48 4.33
C GLY A 234 -6.64 -19.40 5.14
N ASP A 235 -7.10 -19.93 6.28
CA ASP A 235 -6.30 -20.87 7.07
C ASP A 235 -5.93 -22.09 6.25
N TYR A 236 -4.72 -22.60 6.48
CA TYR A 236 -4.24 -23.78 5.79
C TYR A 236 -3.41 -24.66 6.72
N GLU A 237 -3.15 -25.88 6.26
CA GLU A 237 -2.31 -26.85 6.93
C GLU A 237 -1.23 -27.36 5.95
N VAL A 238 -0.03 -27.57 6.46
CA VAL A 238 1.06 -28.25 5.75
C VAL A 238 1.82 -29.12 6.74
N ASP A 239 2.00 -30.40 6.40
CA ASP A 239 2.68 -31.40 7.24
C ASP A 239 2.18 -31.43 8.71
N GLY A 240 0.87 -31.23 8.93
CA GLY A 240 0.27 -31.21 10.28
C GLY A 240 0.41 -29.88 11.03
N HIS A 241 1.11 -28.90 10.45
CA HIS A 241 1.22 -27.55 10.99
C HIS A 241 0.11 -26.67 10.42
N ARG A 242 -0.71 -26.10 11.32
CA ARG A 242 -1.81 -25.21 10.96
C ARG A 242 -1.36 -23.75 11.02
N TYR A 243 -1.77 -22.98 10.02
CA TYR A 243 -1.45 -21.56 9.90
C TYR A 243 -2.72 -20.75 9.84
N GLY A 244 -2.82 -19.74 10.71
CA GLY A 244 -3.90 -18.77 10.68
C GLY A 244 -3.54 -17.57 9.82
N VAL A 245 -4.48 -17.14 8.98
CA VAL A 245 -4.26 -16.04 8.04
C VAL A 245 -4.82 -14.70 8.53
N MET A 246 -4.01 -13.66 8.38
CA MET A 246 -4.44 -12.27 8.49
C MET A 246 -4.18 -11.54 7.17
N MET A 247 -4.99 -10.52 6.89
CA MET A 247 -4.93 -9.78 5.64
C MET A 247 -5.14 -8.29 5.83
N HIS A 248 -4.51 -7.49 4.99
CA HIS A 248 -4.80 -6.08 4.80
C HIS A 248 -5.22 -5.81 3.35
N ASP A 249 -6.33 -5.09 3.17
CA ASP A 249 -6.81 -4.61 1.87
C ASP A 249 -6.37 -3.15 1.67
N TRP A 250 -5.33 -2.96 0.84
CA TRP A 250 -4.75 -1.67 0.51
C TRP A 250 -5.63 -0.84 -0.44
N ARG A 251 -6.63 -1.45 -1.10
CA ARG A 251 -7.63 -0.69 -1.87
C ARG A 251 -8.57 0.03 -0.92
N ALA A 252 -8.98 -0.65 0.15
CA ALA A 252 -9.85 -0.09 1.18
C ALA A 252 -9.11 0.92 2.05
N ARG A 253 -7.85 0.63 2.42
CA ARG A 253 -7.00 1.53 3.20
C ARG A 253 -5.60 1.66 2.57
N PRO A 254 -5.40 2.64 1.68
CA PRO A 254 -4.09 2.89 1.08
C PRO A 254 -2.99 3.16 2.12
N TYR A 255 -1.73 2.97 1.72
CA TYR A 255 -0.57 3.06 2.62
C TYR A 255 -0.51 4.32 3.48
N ARG A 256 -0.84 5.48 2.90
CA ARG A 256 -0.87 6.75 3.65
C ARG A 256 -1.98 6.80 4.70
N ASP A 257 -3.17 6.28 4.38
CA ASP A 257 -4.29 6.19 5.32
C ASP A 257 -4.02 5.17 6.42
N TRP A 258 -3.27 4.13 6.09
CA TRP A 258 -2.78 3.15 7.04
C TRP A 258 -1.79 3.77 8.03
N LEU A 259 -0.82 4.58 7.59
CA LEU A 259 0.07 5.34 8.49
C LEU A 259 -0.73 6.28 9.41
N ALA A 260 -1.69 7.01 8.85
CA ALA A 260 -2.57 7.89 9.63
C ALA A 260 -3.41 7.14 10.68
N LEU A 261 -3.88 5.92 10.36
CA LEU A 261 -4.55 5.05 11.32
C LEU A 261 -3.61 4.68 12.47
N LEU A 262 -2.39 4.26 12.15
CA LEU A 262 -1.41 3.89 13.17
C LEU A 262 -1.08 5.08 14.07
N ALA A 263 -0.87 6.26 13.50
CA ALA A 263 -0.65 7.49 14.26
C ALA A 263 -1.78 7.76 15.25
N ARG A 264 -3.04 7.66 14.82
CA ARG A 264 -4.20 7.81 15.72
C ARG A 264 -4.23 6.76 16.83
N ARG A 265 -3.87 5.50 16.54
CA ARG A 265 -3.85 4.41 17.53
C ARG A 265 -2.67 4.49 18.50
N GLU A 266 -1.63 5.23 18.15
CA GLU A 266 -0.54 5.57 19.07
C GLU A 266 -1.00 6.64 20.06
N ILE A 267 -1.64 7.71 19.56
CA ILE A 267 -2.11 8.85 20.34
C ILE A 267 -3.32 8.47 21.23
N HIS A 268 -4.28 7.76 20.67
CA HIS A 268 -5.50 7.34 21.33
C HIS A 268 -5.51 5.83 21.51
N ALA A 269 -5.72 5.37 22.74
CA ALA A 269 -6.05 3.97 22.96
C ALA A 269 -7.43 3.72 22.32
N PRO A 270 -7.56 2.77 21.36
CA PRO A 270 -8.87 2.41 20.86
C PRO A 270 -9.72 1.86 22.02
N PRO A 271 -10.98 2.29 22.17
CA PRO A 271 -11.86 1.70 23.17
C PRO A 271 -11.99 0.18 22.94
N PRO A 272 -12.04 -0.64 24.01
CA PRO A 272 -12.19 -2.08 23.86
C PRO A 272 -13.41 -2.42 23.00
N GLY A 273 -13.22 -3.18 21.93
CA GLY A 273 -14.31 -3.63 21.04
C GLY A 273 -14.73 -2.66 19.94
N ALA A 274 -14.10 -1.50 19.80
CA ALA A 274 -14.34 -0.63 18.65
C ALA A 274 -13.65 -1.19 17.40
N ALA A 275 -14.40 -1.99 16.62
CA ALA A 275 -14.03 -2.28 15.25
C ALA A 275 -14.14 -0.98 14.44
N GLU A 276 -13.02 -0.29 14.25
CA GLU A 276 -12.98 0.91 13.41
C GLU A 276 -13.32 0.49 11.98
N SER A 277 -14.48 0.93 11.49
CA SER A 277 -14.90 0.65 10.13
C SER A 277 -13.83 1.18 9.17
N PRO A 278 -13.39 0.38 8.17
CA PRO A 278 -12.52 0.90 7.13
C PRO A 278 -13.18 2.12 6.49
N PRO A 279 -12.41 3.14 6.09
CA PRO A 279 -12.98 4.22 5.29
C PRO A 279 -13.67 3.59 4.07
N PRO A 280 -14.77 4.19 3.58
CA PRO A 280 -15.50 3.62 2.45
C PRO A 280 -14.52 3.41 1.29
N ALA A 281 -14.45 2.19 0.77
CA ALA A 281 -13.56 1.85 -0.33
C ALA A 281 -13.81 2.80 -1.52
N PRO A 282 -12.77 3.10 -2.33
CA PRO A 282 -12.99 3.85 -3.56
C PRO A 282 -14.06 3.17 -4.42
N ALA A 283 -14.91 3.99 -5.06
CA ALA A 283 -15.91 3.50 -5.99
C ALA A 283 -15.22 2.84 -7.19
N VAL A 284 -15.67 1.63 -7.54
CA VAL A 284 -15.19 0.90 -8.71
C VAL A 284 -16.19 1.13 -9.83
N LEU A 285 -15.79 1.87 -10.85
CA LEU A 285 -16.60 2.09 -12.04
C LEU A 285 -16.16 1.12 -13.14
N ASP A 286 -17.11 0.57 -13.88
CA ASP A 286 -16.78 -0.05 -15.16
C ASP A 286 -16.27 1.01 -16.17
N ARG A 287 -15.68 0.55 -17.26
CA ARG A 287 -15.03 1.42 -18.24
C ARG A 287 -16.00 2.37 -18.96
N GLU A 288 -17.25 1.95 -19.18
CA GLU A 288 -18.25 2.77 -19.87
C GLU A 288 -18.73 3.89 -18.94
N THR A 289 -19.09 3.54 -17.71
CA THR A 289 -19.46 4.49 -16.66
C THR A 289 -18.34 5.48 -16.35
N PHE A 290 -17.09 5.00 -16.31
CA PHE A 290 -15.91 5.85 -16.14
C PHE A 290 -15.74 6.83 -17.30
N ALA A 291 -15.88 6.35 -18.55
CA ALA A 291 -15.74 7.19 -19.74
C ALA A 291 -16.77 8.31 -19.78
N GLU A 292 -18.02 8.04 -19.41
CA GLU A 292 -19.06 9.07 -19.30
C GLU A 292 -18.77 10.05 -18.16
N ALA A 293 -18.32 9.55 -17.01
CA ALA A 293 -17.94 10.40 -15.88
C ALA A 293 -16.79 11.36 -16.21
N VAL A 294 -15.80 10.94 -17.01
CA VAL A 294 -14.71 11.81 -17.50
C VAL A 294 -15.24 12.90 -18.42
N LYS A 295 -16.12 12.56 -19.37
CA LYS A 295 -16.71 13.54 -20.29
C LYS A 295 -17.56 14.57 -19.54
N ASP A 296 -18.33 14.12 -18.56
CA ASP A 296 -19.12 14.97 -17.68
C ASP A 296 -18.22 15.90 -16.84
N ALA A 297 -17.14 15.37 -16.27
CA ALA A 297 -16.19 16.15 -15.48
C ALA A 297 -15.45 17.23 -16.32
N LEU A 298 -15.13 16.93 -17.59
CA LEU A 298 -14.56 17.92 -18.52
C LEU A 298 -15.56 19.03 -18.85
N ARG A 299 -16.84 18.68 -19.05
CA ARG A 299 -17.92 19.64 -19.32
C ARG A 299 -18.14 20.59 -18.14
N HIS A 300 -18.16 20.05 -16.93
CA HIS A 300 -18.46 20.79 -15.71
C HIS A 300 -17.20 21.14 -14.90
N ARG A 301 -16.01 21.17 -15.53
CA ARG A 301 -14.72 21.37 -14.85
C ARG A 301 -14.67 22.64 -13.99
N GLY A 302 -15.34 23.71 -14.42
CA GLY A 302 -15.40 24.99 -13.72
C GLY A 302 -16.52 25.12 -12.67
N ASP A 303 -17.44 24.16 -12.61
CA ASP A 303 -18.61 24.18 -11.73
C ASP A 303 -18.39 23.24 -10.54
N ASP A 304 -18.07 23.80 -9.37
CA ASP A 304 -17.83 23.02 -8.15
C ASP A 304 -19.05 22.17 -7.73
N ARG A 305 -20.27 22.62 -8.05
CA ARG A 305 -21.50 21.94 -7.64
C ARG A 305 -21.73 20.69 -8.50
N GLU A 306 -21.63 20.82 -9.81
CA GLU A 306 -21.80 19.69 -10.73
C GLU A 306 -20.61 18.73 -10.63
N LEU A 307 -19.39 19.25 -10.60
CA LEU A 307 -18.20 18.42 -10.41
C LEU A 307 -18.21 17.69 -9.06
N GLY A 308 -18.81 18.30 -8.02
CA GLY A 308 -19.04 17.73 -6.70
C GLY A 308 -19.92 16.48 -6.68
N ARG A 309 -20.73 16.27 -7.72
CA ARG A 309 -21.63 15.10 -7.88
C ARG A 309 -21.03 14.01 -8.76
N ASN A 310 -19.90 14.27 -9.39
CA ASN A 310 -19.30 13.36 -10.35
C ASN A 310 -18.70 12.13 -9.62
N PRO A 311 -18.95 10.89 -10.09
CA PRO A 311 -18.53 9.68 -9.39
C PRO A 311 -17.00 9.51 -9.34
N LEU A 312 -16.23 10.17 -10.23
CA LEU A 312 -14.76 10.14 -10.22
C LEU A 312 -14.15 10.66 -8.90
N LEU A 313 -14.85 11.52 -8.16
CA LEU A 313 -14.38 12.01 -6.86
C LEU A 313 -14.18 10.90 -5.82
N ASN A 314 -14.82 9.74 -6.03
CA ASN A 314 -14.75 8.61 -5.14
C ASN A 314 -13.89 7.46 -5.69
N THR A 315 -13.33 7.56 -6.90
CA THR A 315 -12.51 6.48 -7.49
C THR A 315 -11.04 6.57 -7.06
N ARG A 316 -10.24 5.57 -7.44
CA ARG A 316 -8.81 5.53 -7.10
C ARG A 316 -8.04 6.69 -7.73
N LEU A 317 -8.43 7.13 -8.93
CA LEU A 317 -7.85 8.25 -9.67
C LEU A 317 -7.71 9.53 -8.83
N VAL A 318 -8.71 9.83 -8.00
CA VAL A 318 -8.75 11.03 -7.15
C VAL A 318 -8.30 10.73 -5.73
N ARG A 319 -8.75 9.60 -5.15
CA ARG A 319 -8.49 9.29 -3.73
C ARG A 319 -7.13 8.69 -3.46
N GLY A 320 -6.47 8.10 -4.46
CA GLY A 320 -5.20 7.39 -4.31
C GLY A 320 -4.10 8.24 -3.65
N ASP A 321 -4.01 9.52 -3.99
CA ASP A 321 -2.95 10.42 -3.51
C ASP A 321 -3.38 11.28 -2.31
N LEU A 322 -4.69 11.49 -2.14
CA LEU A 322 -5.23 12.42 -1.15
C LEU A 322 -5.52 11.77 0.22
N GLY A 323 -5.76 10.46 0.26
CA GLY A 323 -6.18 9.74 1.46
C GLY A 323 -7.68 9.88 1.81
N ALA A 324 -8.16 9.07 2.75
CA ALA A 324 -9.57 8.91 3.11
C ALA A 324 -10.20 10.16 3.75
N GLY A 325 -9.38 10.98 4.45
CA GLY A 325 -9.82 12.22 5.11
C GLY A 325 -9.91 13.44 4.20
N ALA A 326 -9.64 13.30 2.90
CA ALA A 326 -9.64 14.42 1.97
C ALA A 326 -11.00 15.11 1.90
N THR A 327 -11.00 16.42 2.14
CA THR A 327 -12.18 17.29 2.02
C THR A 327 -12.65 17.39 0.56
N LEU A 328 -13.92 17.73 0.34
CA LEU A 328 -14.46 17.92 -1.01
C LEU A 328 -13.63 18.91 -1.86
N PRO A 329 -13.20 20.08 -1.34
CA PRO A 329 -12.32 20.99 -2.09
C PRO A 329 -11.00 20.35 -2.54
N GLN A 330 -10.38 19.52 -1.70
CA GLN A 330 -9.15 18.81 -2.07
C GLN A 330 -9.40 17.80 -3.18
N ARG A 331 -10.52 17.05 -3.11
CA ARG A 331 -10.91 16.08 -4.15
C ARG A 331 -11.23 16.77 -5.48
N LEU A 332 -11.93 17.90 -5.45
CA LEU A 332 -12.21 18.72 -6.63
C LEU A 332 -10.92 19.24 -7.26
N ALA A 333 -9.97 19.71 -6.46
CA ALA A 333 -8.66 20.16 -6.93
C ALA A 333 -7.87 19.03 -7.59
N ALA A 334 -7.81 17.85 -6.98
CA ALA A 334 -7.13 16.69 -7.55
C ALA A 334 -7.80 16.20 -8.84
N LEU A 335 -9.13 16.13 -8.90
CA LEU A 335 -9.84 15.74 -10.13
C LEU A 335 -9.52 16.71 -11.27
N ARG A 336 -9.54 18.03 -11.02
CA ARG A 336 -9.15 19.04 -12.01
C ARG A 336 -7.71 18.84 -12.47
N GLN A 337 -6.80 18.65 -11.53
CA GLN A 337 -5.39 18.41 -11.84
C GLN A 337 -5.22 17.17 -12.73
N ARG A 338 -5.90 16.06 -12.44
CA ARG A 338 -5.83 14.85 -13.28
C ARG A 338 -6.35 15.07 -14.70
N LEU A 339 -7.46 15.79 -14.84
CA LEU A 339 -8.00 16.17 -16.15
C LEU A 339 -7.00 17.03 -16.92
N ASP A 340 -6.39 18.01 -16.26
CA ASP A 340 -5.40 18.91 -16.87
C ASP A 340 -4.14 18.14 -17.31
N GLU A 341 -3.60 17.30 -16.43
CA GLU A 341 -2.44 16.45 -16.73
C GLU A 341 -2.69 15.53 -17.94
N ALA A 342 -3.91 14.99 -18.07
CA ALA A 342 -4.30 14.16 -19.20
C ALA A 342 -4.45 14.96 -20.50
N CYS A 343 -5.06 16.14 -20.46
CA CYS A 343 -5.16 17.04 -21.60
C CYS A 343 -3.79 17.56 -22.05
N ASP A 344 -2.93 17.93 -21.12
CA ASP A 344 -1.56 18.38 -21.38
C ASP A 344 -0.70 17.27 -21.98
N ALA A 345 -0.85 16.03 -21.49
CA ALA A 345 -0.18 14.89 -22.07
C ALA A 345 -0.63 14.61 -23.51
N LEU A 346 -1.92 14.78 -23.80
CA LEU A 346 -2.44 14.68 -25.18
C LEU A 346 -1.84 15.77 -26.07
N ALA A 347 -1.68 17.01 -25.56
CA ALA A 347 -1.07 18.12 -26.29
C ALA A 347 0.42 17.91 -26.59
N ARG A 348 1.14 17.17 -25.76
CA ARG A 348 2.56 16.84 -25.98
C ARG A 348 2.79 15.60 -26.87
N ALA A 349 1.74 14.84 -27.19
CA ALA A 349 1.87 13.60 -27.94
C ALA A 349 2.04 13.85 -29.46
N VAL A 350 3.12 13.31 -30.03
CA VAL A 350 3.46 13.46 -31.46
C VAL A 350 2.29 13.02 -32.34
N GLY A 351 1.85 13.91 -33.25
CA GLY A 351 0.78 13.63 -34.21
C GLY A 351 -0.63 13.71 -33.65
N GLN A 352 -0.82 14.09 -32.39
CA GLN A 352 -2.12 14.25 -31.74
C GLN A 352 -2.59 15.71 -31.63
N ASP A 353 -1.87 16.66 -32.23
CA ASP A 353 -2.11 18.12 -32.09
C ASP A 353 -3.56 18.52 -32.40
N LYS A 354 -4.12 17.96 -33.48
CA LYS A 354 -5.51 18.22 -33.89
C LYS A 354 -6.56 17.72 -32.88
N HIS A 355 -6.25 16.65 -32.15
CA HIS A 355 -7.12 16.09 -31.12
C HIS A 355 -7.03 16.89 -29.83
N ALA A 356 -5.81 17.26 -29.42
CA ALA A 356 -5.58 18.14 -28.28
C ALA A 356 -6.28 19.49 -28.48
N ARG A 357 -6.09 20.13 -29.65
CA ARG A 357 -6.74 21.41 -29.98
C ARG A 357 -8.25 21.32 -29.95
N ALA A 358 -8.85 20.23 -30.45
CA ALA A 358 -10.30 20.05 -30.42
C ALA A 358 -10.84 19.91 -28.98
N VAL A 359 -10.15 19.17 -28.10
CA VAL A 359 -10.54 19.02 -26.69
C VAL A 359 -10.41 20.35 -25.95
N VAL A 360 -9.29 21.07 -26.11
CA VAL A 360 -9.07 22.39 -25.51
C VAL A 360 -10.07 23.41 -26.01
N ALA A 361 -10.42 23.41 -27.30
CA ALA A 361 -11.42 24.33 -27.83
C ALA A 361 -12.85 24.01 -27.34
N ALA A 362 -13.18 22.73 -27.12
CA ALA A 362 -14.50 22.31 -26.64
C ALA A 362 -14.72 22.52 -25.13
N TYR A 363 -13.67 22.38 -24.32
CA TYR A 363 -13.77 22.38 -22.85
C TYR A 363 -12.90 23.44 -22.16
N GLY A 364 -12.08 24.17 -22.93
CA GLY A 364 -11.37 25.36 -22.47
C GLY A 364 -12.32 26.53 -22.28
N ARG A 365 -11.95 27.45 -21.38
CA ARG A 365 -12.74 28.66 -21.09
C ARG A 365 -12.82 29.54 -22.35
N GLY A 366 -13.87 29.39 -23.17
CA GLY A 366 -14.06 30.31 -24.30
C GLY A 366 -15.12 29.99 -25.33
N ALA A 367 -15.40 28.73 -25.67
CA ALA A 367 -16.36 28.44 -26.75
C ALA A 367 -17.78 28.15 -26.21
N PRO A 368 -18.80 28.93 -26.60
CA PRO A 368 -20.20 28.69 -26.17
C PRO A 368 -20.84 27.48 -26.87
N SER A 369 -20.26 26.98 -27.96
CA SER A 369 -20.72 25.83 -28.72
C SER A 369 -19.58 25.14 -29.48
N GLN A 370 -19.83 23.92 -29.97
CA GLN A 370 -18.88 23.20 -30.82
C GLN A 370 -18.69 23.88 -32.18
N GLU A 371 -19.72 24.56 -32.69
CA GLU A 371 -19.69 25.36 -33.91
C GLU A 371 -18.70 26.52 -33.76
N ALA A 372 -18.79 27.28 -32.66
CA ALA A 372 -17.85 28.37 -32.37
C ALA A 372 -16.42 27.86 -32.15
N ALA A 373 -16.27 26.69 -31.51
CA ALA A 373 -14.96 26.04 -31.34
C ALA A 373 -14.36 25.58 -32.68
N ALA A 374 -15.17 25.04 -33.59
CA ALA A 374 -14.73 24.61 -34.91
C ALA A 374 -14.30 25.80 -35.78
N GLU A 375 -15.06 26.90 -35.73
CA GLU A 375 -14.75 28.16 -36.39
C GLU A 375 -13.43 28.76 -35.90
N ALA A 376 -13.25 28.84 -34.58
CA ALA A 376 -12.01 29.34 -33.96
C ALA A 376 -10.77 28.50 -34.35
N LEU A 377 -10.95 27.22 -34.66
CA LEU A 377 -9.88 26.34 -35.12
C LEU A 377 -9.70 26.32 -36.65
N GLY A 378 -10.58 26.99 -37.40
CA GLY A 378 -10.54 27.03 -38.86
C GLY A 378 -10.84 25.68 -39.53
N VAL A 379 -11.69 24.84 -38.92
CA VAL A 379 -12.02 23.50 -39.42
C VAL A 379 -13.53 23.29 -39.60
N PRO A 380 -13.97 22.44 -40.55
CA PRO A 380 -15.38 22.07 -40.65
C PRO A 380 -15.88 21.39 -39.37
N LEU A 381 -17.14 21.65 -39.00
CA LEU A 381 -17.77 21.08 -37.79
C LEU A 381 -17.72 19.54 -37.75
N SER A 382 -17.87 18.87 -38.90
CA SER A 382 -17.76 17.40 -38.99
C SER A 382 -16.34 16.90 -38.66
N SER A 383 -15.31 17.59 -39.15
CA SER A 383 -13.91 17.33 -38.81
C SER A 383 -13.61 17.63 -37.35
N PHE A 384 -14.12 18.73 -36.82
CA PHE A 384 -14.02 19.07 -35.39
C PHE A 384 -14.61 17.98 -34.51
N ARG A 385 -15.86 17.54 -34.77
CA ARG A 385 -16.53 16.47 -34.02
C ARG A 385 -15.74 15.17 -34.06
N ARG A 386 -15.15 14.82 -35.21
CA ARG A 386 -14.27 13.64 -35.35
C ARG A 386 -13.00 13.78 -34.50
N HIS A 387 -12.36 14.95 -34.53
CA HIS A 387 -11.16 15.20 -33.74
C HIS A 387 -11.44 15.19 -32.24
N LEU A 388 -12.55 15.80 -31.82
CA LEU A 388 -13.03 15.84 -30.45
C LEU A 388 -13.35 14.44 -29.92
N LYS A 389 -14.10 13.63 -30.69
CA LYS A 389 -14.41 12.24 -30.30
C LYS A 389 -13.14 11.42 -30.06
N ARG A 390 -12.14 11.56 -30.95
CA ARG A 390 -10.87 10.83 -30.79
C ARG A 390 -10.04 11.39 -29.62
N GLY A 391 -10.01 12.71 -29.42
CA GLY A 391 -9.31 13.32 -28.28
C GLY A 391 -9.90 12.88 -26.95
N LEU A 392 -11.23 12.89 -26.82
CA LEU A 392 -11.93 12.39 -25.64
C LEU A 392 -11.62 10.92 -25.36
N ALA A 393 -11.61 10.07 -26.38
CA ALA A 393 -11.23 8.67 -26.22
C ALA A 393 -9.80 8.54 -25.64
N LEU A 394 -8.83 9.30 -26.16
CA LEU A 394 -7.45 9.26 -25.68
C LEU A 394 -7.29 9.77 -24.24
N VAL A 395 -8.03 10.81 -23.86
CA VAL A 395 -8.07 11.29 -22.46
C VAL A 395 -8.64 10.22 -21.54
N VAL A 396 -9.76 9.60 -21.94
CA VAL A 396 -10.38 8.50 -21.19
C VAL A 396 -9.42 7.32 -21.05
N GLU A 397 -8.77 6.87 -22.12
CA GLU A 397 -7.79 5.77 -22.03
C GLU A 397 -6.70 6.08 -21.01
N ARG A 398 -6.13 7.29 -21.06
CA ARG A 398 -5.03 7.67 -20.17
C ARG A 398 -5.46 7.73 -18.70
N LEU A 399 -6.62 8.30 -18.42
CA LEU A 399 -7.15 8.35 -17.06
C LEU A 399 -7.59 6.96 -16.58
N TRP A 400 -8.08 6.12 -17.50
CA TRP A 400 -8.42 4.73 -17.22
C TRP A 400 -7.18 3.94 -16.84
N GLU A 401 -6.07 4.04 -17.59
CA GLU A 401 -4.78 3.44 -17.25
C GLU A 401 -4.27 3.86 -15.86
N GLN A 402 -4.56 5.10 -15.42
CA GLN A 402 -4.24 5.55 -14.07
C GLN A 402 -5.18 4.93 -13.01
N GLU A 403 -6.47 4.80 -13.31
CA GLU A 403 -7.45 4.17 -12.43
C GLU A 403 -7.15 2.68 -12.21
N ILE A 404 -6.80 1.95 -13.29
CA ILE A 404 -6.52 0.51 -13.23
C ILE A 404 -5.05 0.16 -12.94
N GLY A 405 -4.13 1.13 -13.01
CA GLY A 405 -2.68 0.92 -12.99
C GLY A 405 -2.11 0.55 -14.38
N PRO A 406 -0.82 0.78 -14.66
CA PRO A 406 -0.21 0.39 -15.91
C PRO A 406 -0.29 -1.13 -16.04
N GLY A 407 -1.15 -1.59 -16.94
CA GLY A 407 -1.15 -2.95 -17.44
C GLY A 407 -0.23 -3.05 -18.64
N ARG A 408 1.01 -3.47 -18.42
CA ARG A 408 1.84 -4.16 -19.42
C ARG A 408 2.77 -5.14 -18.75
#